data_AF-X0Z1D9-F1
#
_entry.id   AF-X0Z1D9-F1
#
_cell.length_a   1.000
_cell.length_b   1.000
_cell.length_c   1.000
_cell.angle_alpha   90.00
_cell.angle_beta   90.00
_cell.angle_gamma   90.00
#
_symmetry.space_group_name_H-M   'P 1'
#
loop_
_entity.id
_entity.type
_entity.pdbx_description
1 polymer ?
#
loop_
_entity_poly.entity_id
_entity_poly.type
_entity_poly.pdbx_seq_one_letter_code
_entity_poly.pdbx_strand_id
1 'polypeptide(L)'
;MIVLDTGKDFSAFGQLVILILLQCGGLGIMTMSTMFAFLVGKRISLRQRLIMQESLNQFSIGGLVRLAKYILIFTAVIEVVGATILFFCWQRIYSPLQALYLAVFHSISAFCNAGFSLFSDSIMRYKGDLIINLTFVVLIILGGIGFLVLLELFQYGKNGTLSLHAKLALKISLILILIGFIIIFFIESNNPSTLRDLSFPEKIYGSIFQSVTARTAGFNTLHIGSMQNATLFLIIILMFIGASPSSTGGGIKTTTFGLLILYVLSSLKGKEEIQIFKRRISQDIIPKVLTVITLSLGLVIIMTILLSYVEGEDFIKVLFEVVSAFGTVGLSTGITSSLSIAGKIIIIITMFTGRIGPLGLALSLIQKREPEMIKYPEEKIMVG
;
A
#
# COMPACT_ATOMS: atom_id res chain seq x y z
N MET A 1 6.52 -4.42 9.27
CA MET A 1 7.43 -5.49 9.73
C MET A 1 8.04 -5.08 11.04
N ILE A 2 8.10 -6.00 11.99
CA ILE A 2 8.59 -5.74 13.33
C ILE A 2 9.55 -6.84 13.76
N VAL A 3 10.66 -6.46 14.38
CA VAL A 3 11.59 -7.41 15.02
C VAL A 3 11.18 -7.64 16.47
N LEU A 4 10.60 -6.62 17.10
CA LEU A 4 10.11 -6.60 18.47
C LEU A 4 8.60 -6.37 18.49
N ASP A 5 7.91 -6.96 19.46
CA ASP A 5 6.48 -6.85 19.62
C ASP A 5 6.09 -5.43 20.05
N THR A 6 5.22 -4.78 19.27
CA THR A 6 4.84 -3.38 19.49
C THR A 6 4.06 -3.18 20.80
N GLY A 7 3.25 -4.16 21.19
CA GLY A 7 2.45 -4.11 22.41
C GLY A 7 3.26 -4.41 23.66
N LYS A 8 4.20 -5.36 23.58
CA LYS A 8 4.96 -5.86 24.73
C LYS A 8 6.27 -5.12 24.98
N ASP A 9 7.04 -4.81 23.93
CA ASP A 9 8.43 -4.36 24.08
C ASP A 9 8.56 -2.84 24.16
N PHE A 10 7.52 -2.10 23.74
CA PHE A 10 7.51 -0.63 23.74
C PHE A 10 6.64 -0.08 24.86
N SER A 11 7.16 0.93 25.56
CA SER A 11 6.38 1.72 26.53
C SER A 11 5.28 2.52 25.82
N ALA A 12 4.30 3.03 26.58
CA ALA A 12 3.25 3.91 26.04
C ALA A 12 3.81 5.13 25.29
N PHE A 13 4.96 5.65 25.73
CA PHE A 13 5.69 6.71 25.01
C PHE A 13 6.25 6.19 23.68
N GLY A 14 6.88 5.02 23.66
CA GLY A 14 7.37 4.39 22.42
C GLY A 14 6.26 4.12 21.41
N GLN A 15 5.11 3.61 21.88
CA GLN A 15 3.92 3.39 21.06
C GLN A 15 3.38 4.71 20.49
N LEU A 16 3.38 5.80 21.26
CA LEU A 16 3.00 7.13 20.76
C LEU A 16 3.97 7.64 19.67
N VAL A 17 5.28 7.46 19.87
CA VAL A 17 6.28 7.81 18.86
C VAL A 17 6.06 7.04 17.56
N ILE A 18 5.81 5.71 17.66
CA ILE A 18 5.47 4.88 16.51
C ILE A 18 4.23 5.46 15.81
N LEU A 19 3.16 5.74 16.55
CA LEU A 19 1.91 6.27 16.00
C LEU A 19 2.11 7.59 15.21
N ILE A 20 2.93 8.50 15.73
CA ILE A 20 3.28 9.76 15.05
C ILE A 20 4.07 9.48 13.76
N LEU A 21 5.01 8.53 13.79
CA LEU A 21 5.76 8.13 12.60
C LEU A 21 4.85 7.48 11.55
N LEU A 22 3.88 6.67 11.96
CA LEU A 22 2.87 6.10 11.06
C LEU A 22 2.06 7.20 10.37
N GLN A 23 1.60 8.21 11.12
CA GLN A 23 0.85 9.33 10.56
C GLN A 23 1.68 10.15 9.57
N CYS A 24 2.92 10.46 9.94
CA CYS A 24 3.85 11.19 9.07
C CYS A 24 4.19 10.41 7.80
N GLY A 25 4.37 9.09 7.92
CA GLY A 25 4.62 8.19 6.80
C GLY A 25 3.41 8.07 5.88
N GLY A 26 2.23 7.81 6.44
CA GLY A 26 0.97 7.59 5.72
C GLY A 26 0.52 8.81 4.92
N LEU A 27 0.50 9.99 5.54
CA LEU A 27 0.11 11.25 4.89
C LEU A 27 1.18 11.83 3.98
N GLY A 28 2.43 11.40 4.18
CA GLY A 28 3.62 11.95 3.54
C GLY A 28 4.15 13.19 4.26
N ILE A 29 5.48 13.27 4.36
CA ILE A 29 6.22 14.32 5.08
C ILE A 29 5.85 15.73 4.59
N MET A 30 5.57 15.87 3.29
CA MET A 30 5.20 17.15 2.68
C MET A 30 3.81 17.62 3.11
N THR A 31 2.83 16.71 3.21
CA THR A 31 1.47 17.04 3.68
C THR A 31 1.51 17.53 5.13
N MET A 32 2.29 16.85 5.98
CA MET A 32 2.49 17.24 7.38
C MET A 32 3.21 18.58 7.50
N SER A 33 4.29 18.79 6.74
CA SER A 33 5.02 20.07 6.74
C SER A 33 4.13 21.24 6.30
N THR A 34 3.23 20.99 5.34
CA THR A 34 2.25 21.98 4.87
C THR A 34 1.21 22.31 5.93
N MET A 35 0.77 21.32 6.72
CA MET A 35 -0.11 21.52 7.87
C MET A 35 0.52 22.48 8.88
N PHE A 36 1.75 22.19 9.30
CA PHE A 36 2.46 23.04 10.27
C PHE A 36 2.66 24.45 9.75
N ALA A 37 3.06 24.62 8.49
CA ALA A 37 3.19 25.93 7.88
C ALA A 37 1.87 26.71 7.89
N PHE A 38 0.75 26.02 7.61
CA PHE A 38 -0.59 26.62 7.63
C PHE A 38 -1.04 27.01 9.05
N LEU A 39 -0.85 26.13 10.05
CA LEU A 39 -1.20 26.41 11.45
C LEU A 39 -0.43 27.60 12.03
N VAL A 40 0.82 27.80 11.59
CA VAL A 40 1.67 28.93 12.00
C VAL A 40 1.40 30.18 11.14
N GLY A 41 0.46 30.14 10.19
CA GLY A 41 0.11 31.28 9.34
C GLY A 41 1.16 31.64 8.29
N LYS A 42 2.14 30.76 8.02
CA LYS A 42 3.18 31.00 7.01
C LYS A 42 2.63 30.80 5.60
N ARG A 43 2.98 31.73 4.70
CA ARG A 43 2.68 31.60 3.27
C ARG A 43 3.55 30.52 2.64
N ILE A 44 2.93 29.64 1.85
CA ILE A 44 3.62 28.54 1.17
C ILE A 44 4.25 29.07 -0.12
N SER A 45 5.57 28.95 -0.24
CA SER A 45 6.35 29.43 -1.39
C SER A 45 6.16 28.56 -2.63
N LEU A 46 6.49 29.10 -3.82
CA LEU A 46 6.42 28.33 -5.07
C LEU A 46 7.31 27.08 -5.03
N ARG A 47 8.51 27.20 -4.44
CA ARG A 47 9.43 26.07 -4.24
C ARG A 47 8.80 24.96 -3.42
N GLN A 48 8.10 25.30 -2.33
CA GLN A 48 7.37 24.30 -1.52
C GLN A 48 6.24 23.64 -2.32
N ARG A 49 5.51 24.42 -3.15
CA ARG A 49 4.45 23.86 -4.01
C ARG A 49 5.00 22.90 -5.09
N LEU A 50 6.18 23.19 -5.65
CA LEU A 50 6.85 22.29 -6.61
C LEU A 50 7.24 20.96 -5.96
N ILE A 51 7.79 21.00 -4.74
CA ILE A 51 8.12 19.78 -4.00
C ILE A 51 6.85 18.99 -3.65
N MET A 52 5.76 19.69 -3.28
CA MET A 52 4.47 19.04 -3.03
C MET A 52 3.93 18.34 -4.27
N GLN A 53 4.03 18.96 -5.45
CA GLN A 53 3.60 18.38 -6.71
C GLN A 53 4.25 17.02 -6.96
N GLU A 54 5.57 16.94 -6.77
CA GLU A 54 6.32 15.69 -6.93
C GLU A 54 5.91 14.65 -5.88
N SER A 55 5.85 15.05 -4.60
CA SER A 55 5.51 14.12 -3.50
C SER A 55 4.10 13.51 -3.61
N LEU A 56 3.14 14.29 -4.13
CA LEU A 56 1.75 13.84 -4.33
C LEU A 56 1.53 13.22 -5.72
N ASN A 57 2.58 13.10 -6.55
CA ASN A 57 2.53 12.63 -7.94
C ASN A 57 1.47 13.37 -8.79
N GLN A 58 1.43 14.71 -8.70
CA GLN A 58 0.44 15.56 -9.36
C GLN A 58 0.96 16.21 -10.63
N PHE A 59 0.07 16.45 -11.59
CA PHE A 59 0.42 17.09 -12.87
C PHE A 59 0.34 18.63 -12.83
N SER A 60 -0.27 19.22 -11.79
CA SER A 60 -0.45 20.67 -11.70
C SER A 60 -0.19 21.22 -10.29
N ILE A 61 0.29 22.47 -10.24
CA ILE A 61 0.63 23.19 -8.99
C ILE A 61 -0.62 23.83 -8.36
N GLY A 62 -1.65 24.10 -9.16
CA GLY A 62 -2.88 24.76 -8.75
C GLY A 62 -3.65 23.95 -7.70
N GLY A 63 -4.01 24.57 -6.58
CA GLY A 63 -4.86 23.94 -5.57
C GLY A 63 -4.19 22.88 -4.69
N LEU A 64 -2.88 22.65 -4.77
CA LEU A 64 -2.15 21.68 -3.93
C LEU A 64 -2.34 21.93 -2.42
N VAL A 65 -2.38 23.19 -2.00
CA VAL A 65 -2.62 23.56 -0.59
C VAL A 65 -4.03 23.17 -0.14
N ARG A 66 -5.02 23.34 -1.03
CA ARG A 66 -6.40 22.94 -0.79
C ARG A 66 -6.51 21.42 -0.71
N LEU A 67 -5.82 20.70 -1.60
CA LEU A 67 -5.71 19.25 -1.58
C LEU A 67 -5.10 18.76 -0.26
N ALA A 68 -3.99 19.33 0.19
CA ALA A 68 -3.37 18.99 1.46
C ALA A 68 -4.32 19.22 2.66
N LYS A 69 -5.07 20.32 2.67
CA LYS A 69 -6.10 20.56 3.69
C LYS A 69 -7.20 19.48 3.67
N TYR A 70 -7.69 19.10 2.49
CA TYR A 70 -8.68 18.04 2.37
C TYR A 70 -8.13 16.69 2.84
N ILE A 71 -6.89 16.36 2.49
CA ILE A 71 -6.22 15.13 2.96
C ILE A 71 -6.29 15.03 4.48
N LEU A 72 -5.86 16.09 5.18
CA LEU A 72 -5.83 16.11 6.64
C LEU A 72 -7.23 15.97 7.26
N ILE A 73 -8.23 16.69 6.72
CA ILE A 73 -9.61 16.61 7.21
C ILE A 73 -10.18 15.21 6.98
N PHE A 74 -10.01 14.64 5.78
CA PHE A 74 -10.51 13.30 5.48
C PHE A 74 -9.86 12.26 6.37
N THR A 75 -8.55 12.32 6.54
CA THR A 75 -7.81 11.41 7.43
C THR A 75 -8.32 11.50 8.86
N ALA A 76 -8.39 12.71 9.43
CA ALA A 76 -8.88 12.88 10.79
C ALA A 76 -10.33 12.38 10.97
N VAL A 77 -11.22 12.65 10.01
CA VAL A 77 -12.61 12.19 10.08
C VAL A 77 -12.71 10.67 9.97
N ILE A 78 -12.02 10.05 9.01
CA ILE A 78 -12.06 8.60 8.80
C ILE A 78 -11.45 7.87 10.01
N GLU A 79 -10.34 8.37 10.54
CA GLU A 79 -9.68 7.81 11.73
C GLU A 79 -10.56 7.94 12.98
N VAL A 80 -11.21 9.09 13.20
CA VAL A 80 -12.12 9.26 14.35
C VAL A 80 -13.34 8.35 14.23
N VAL A 81 -13.92 8.20 13.04
CA VAL A 81 -15.06 7.29 12.82
C VAL A 81 -14.64 5.84 13.05
N GLY A 82 -13.51 5.41 12.48
CA GLY A 82 -12.96 4.08 12.68
C GLY A 82 -12.66 3.78 14.16
N ALA A 83 -11.98 4.71 14.84
CA ALA A 83 -11.70 4.61 16.26
C ALA A 83 -12.99 4.56 17.10
N THR A 84 -14.02 5.33 16.74
CA THR A 84 -15.30 5.32 17.47
C THR A 84 -15.98 3.94 17.37
N ILE A 85 -15.99 3.33 16.18
CA ILE A 85 -16.58 1.99 15.99
C ILE A 85 -15.77 0.94 16.79
N LEU A 86 -14.44 0.95 16.66
CA LEU A 86 -13.56 0.03 17.39
C LEU A 86 -13.65 0.22 18.91
N PHE A 87 -13.80 1.46 19.38
CA PHE A 87 -13.98 1.78 20.79
C PHE A 87 -15.22 1.10 21.37
N PHE A 88 -16.37 1.21 20.71
CA PHE A 88 -17.60 0.58 21.19
C PHE A 88 -17.52 -0.95 21.18
N CYS A 89 -16.75 -1.55 20.27
CA CYS A 89 -16.47 -2.98 20.28
C CYS A 89 -15.59 -3.38 21.48
N TRP A 90 -14.48 -2.67 21.68
CA TRP A 90 -13.49 -3.02 22.71
C TRP A 90 -13.84 -2.56 24.12
N GLN A 91 -14.71 -1.57 24.30
CA GLN A 91 -15.23 -1.15 25.62
C GLN A 91 -16.00 -2.28 26.32
N ARG A 92 -16.51 -3.27 25.57
CA ARG A 92 -17.18 -4.45 26.14
C ARG A 92 -16.21 -5.41 26.82
N ILE A 93 -14.92 -5.33 26.50
CA ILE A 93 -13.89 -6.29 26.93
C ILE A 93 -12.84 -5.61 27.82
N TYR A 94 -12.46 -4.37 27.48
CA TYR A 94 -11.41 -3.60 28.16
C TYR A 94 -11.98 -2.39 28.89
N SER A 95 -11.22 -1.85 29.84
CA SER A 95 -11.58 -0.60 30.50
C SER A 95 -11.72 0.54 29.49
N PRO A 96 -12.60 1.54 29.72
CA PRO A 96 -12.86 2.60 28.72
C PRO A 96 -11.59 3.32 28.25
N LEU A 97 -10.66 3.62 29.15
CA LEU A 97 -9.41 4.30 28.78
C LEU A 97 -8.52 3.42 27.89
N GLN A 98 -8.41 2.13 28.20
CA GLN A 98 -7.65 1.17 27.40
C GLN A 98 -8.31 0.92 26.05
N ALA A 99 -9.64 0.77 26.02
CA ALA A 99 -10.39 0.60 24.78
C ALA A 99 -10.21 1.81 23.84
N LEU A 100 -10.21 3.03 24.38
CA LEU A 100 -9.97 4.25 23.60
C LEU A 100 -8.56 4.26 23.02
N TYR A 101 -7.56 3.92 23.83
CA TYR A 101 -6.17 3.86 23.37
C TYR A 101 -5.96 2.82 22.26
N LEU A 102 -6.48 1.60 22.46
CA LEU A 102 -6.45 0.54 21.46
C LEU A 102 -7.15 1.00 20.17
N ALA A 103 -8.35 1.57 20.28
CA ALA A 103 -9.15 2.01 19.14
C ALA A 103 -8.46 3.07 18.29
N VAL A 104 -7.91 4.12 18.93
CA VAL A 104 -7.21 5.20 18.24
C VAL A 104 -5.95 4.67 17.55
N PHE A 105 -5.12 3.88 18.26
CA PHE A 105 -3.89 3.34 17.69
C PHE A 105 -4.17 2.48 16.45
N HIS A 106 -5.11 1.53 16.57
CA HIS A 106 -5.42 0.62 15.48
C HIS A 106 -6.12 1.32 14.31
N SER A 107 -6.98 2.31 14.57
CA SER A 107 -7.65 3.04 13.49
C SER A 107 -6.67 3.84 12.65
N ILE A 108 -5.72 4.54 13.29
CA ILE A 108 -4.65 5.26 12.60
C ILE A 108 -3.76 4.28 11.85
N SER A 109 -3.33 3.20 12.49
CA SER A 109 -2.48 2.17 11.86
C SER A 109 -3.16 1.51 10.65
N ALA A 110 -4.47 1.27 10.73
CA ALA A 110 -5.26 0.71 9.64
C ALA A 110 -5.44 1.68 8.48
N PHE A 111 -5.79 2.94 8.74
CA PHE A 111 -5.93 3.94 7.69
C PHE A 111 -4.60 4.28 7.02
N CYS A 112 -3.54 4.38 7.81
CA CYS A 112 -2.18 4.62 7.32
C CYS A 112 -1.54 3.40 6.66
N ASN A 113 -2.23 2.25 6.57
CA ASN A 113 -1.71 1.04 5.94
C ASN A 113 -0.35 0.63 6.55
N ALA A 114 -0.26 0.68 7.87
CA ALA A 114 0.99 0.50 8.60
C ALA A 114 1.21 -0.94 9.11
N GLY A 115 0.12 -1.63 9.48
CA GLY A 115 0.17 -3.01 9.96
C GLY A 115 0.71 -3.19 11.37
N PHE A 116 0.85 -2.11 12.14
CA PHE A 116 1.24 -2.19 13.54
C PHE A 116 0.00 -2.45 14.40
N SER A 117 0.08 -3.45 15.27
CA SER A 117 -0.95 -3.80 16.24
C SER A 117 -0.37 -3.71 17.65
N LEU A 118 -1.19 -3.32 18.62
CA LEU A 118 -0.82 -3.41 20.05
C LEU A 118 -1.04 -4.82 20.60
N PHE A 119 -1.62 -5.73 19.82
CA PHE A 119 -1.75 -7.13 20.17
C PHE A 119 -0.63 -7.94 19.51
N SER A 120 -0.03 -8.86 20.27
CA SER A 120 1.04 -9.76 19.78
C SER A 120 0.62 -10.65 18.61
N ASP A 121 -0.65 -11.02 18.57
CA ASP A 121 -1.28 -11.84 17.53
C ASP A 121 -1.94 -10.98 16.44
N SER A 122 -1.59 -9.70 16.36
CA SER A 122 -2.19 -8.73 15.44
C SER A 122 -3.70 -8.60 15.59
N ILE A 123 -4.51 -9.24 14.75
CA ILE A 123 -5.98 -9.23 14.83
C ILE A 123 -6.53 -10.68 14.78
N MET A 124 -5.67 -11.69 14.91
CA MET A 124 -6.06 -13.10 14.79
C MET A 124 -7.12 -13.51 15.81
N ARG A 125 -7.06 -12.98 17.05
CA ARG A 125 -8.11 -13.18 18.06
C ARG A 125 -9.52 -12.71 17.65
N TYR A 126 -9.62 -11.77 16.70
CA TYR A 126 -10.90 -11.21 16.23
C TYR A 126 -11.31 -11.75 14.85
N LYS A 127 -10.75 -12.88 14.40
CA LYS A 127 -11.07 -13.49 13.09
C LYS A 127 -12.57 -13.73 12.85
N GLY A 128 -13.35 -13.94 13.91
CA GLY A 128 -14.81 -14.17 13.83
C GLY A 128 -15.68 -12.92 14.03
N ASP A 129 -15.10 -11.78 14.45
CA ASP A 129 -15.87 -10.56 14.70
C ASP A 129 -16.08 -9.78 13.39
N LEU A 130 -17.31 -9.79 12.89
CA LEU A 130 -17.69 -9.11 11.65
C LEU A 130 -17.43 -7.60 11.71
N ILE A 131 -17.76 -6.95 12.83
CA ILE A 131 -17.69 -5.49 12.93
C ILE A 131 -16.24 -5.04 12.92
N ILE A 132 -15.38 -5.72 13.68
CA ILE A 132 -13.95 -5.42 13.73
C ILE A 132 -13.33 -5.66 12.34
N ASN A 133 -13.53 -6.84 11.74
CA ASN A 133 -12.94 -7.15 10.43
C ASN A 133 -13.39 -6.17 9.33
N LEU A 134 -14.68 -5.84 9.29
CA LEU A 134 -15.21 -4.90 8.31
C LEU A 134 -14.64 -3.49 8.51
N THR A 135 -14.49 -3.05 9.76
CA THR A 135 -13.92 -1.74 10.08
C THR A 135 -12.49 -1.62 9.56
N PHE A 136 -11.65 -2.62 9.83
CA PHE A 136 -10.28 -2.66 9.30
C PHE A 136 -10.25 -2.70 7.77
N VAL A 137 -11.06 -3.56 7.14
CA VAL A 137 -11.15 -3.66 5.68
C VAL A 137 -11.50 -2.30 5.06
N VAL A 138 -12.48 -1.60 5.62
CA VAL A 138 -12.90 -0.28 5.12
C VAL A 138 -11.79 0.76 5.32
N LEU A 139 -11.17 0.83 6.50
CA LEU A 139 -10.07 1.77 6.77
C LEU A 139 -8.89 1.56 5.82
N ILE A 140 -8.50 0.30 5.60
CA ILE A 140 -7.40 -0.08 4.70
C ILE A 140 -7.72 0.30 3.25
N ILE A 141 -8.95 0.03 2.79
CA ILE A 141 -9.37 0.39 1.43
C ILE A 141 -9.36 1.90 1.26
N LEU A 142 -9.93 2.66 2.20
CA LEU A 142 -9.97 4.12 2.13
C LEU A 142 -8.56 4.73 2.14
N GLY A 143 -7.65 4.23 2.99
CA GLY A 143 -6.24 4.65 2.99
C GLY A 143 -5.50 4.32 1.69
N GLY A 144 -5.79 3.16 1.10
CA GLY A 144 -5.09 2.62 -0.07
C GLY A 144 -5.57 3.11 -1.45
N ILE A 145 -6.80 3.59 -1.61
CA ILE A 145 -7.33 4.03 -2.93
C ILE A 145 -6.81 5.40 -3.39
N GLY A 146 -6.17 6.15 -2.50
CA GLY A 146 -5.53 7.43 -2.82
C GLY A 146 -6.42 8.64 -2.54
N PHE A 147 -5.79 9.70 -2.03
CA PHE A 147 -6.50 10.87 -1.52
C PHE A 147 -7.25 11.65 -2.60
N LEU A 148 -6.74 11.69 -3.83
CA LEU A 148 -7.42 12.34 -4.94
C LEU A 148 -8.73 11.61 -5.28
N VAL A 149 -8.73 10.28 -5.23
CA VAL A 149 -9.91 9.45 -5.49
C VAL A 149 -10.95 9.66 -4.38
N LEU A 150 -10.53 9.73 -3.12
CA LEU A 150 -11.42 10.07 -2.00
C LEU A 150 -12.09 11.44 -2.19
N LEU A 151 -11.30 12.46 -2.58
CA LEU A 151 -11.81 13.80 -2.82
C LEU A 151 -12.83 13.82 -3.97
N GLU A 152 -12.55 13.12 -5.07
CA GLU A 152 -13.47 13.01 -6.21
C GLU A 152 -14.75 12.26 -5.85
N LEU A 153 -14.67 11.17 -5.07
CA LEU A 153 -15.84 10.43 -4.59
C LEU A 153 -16.72 11.31 -3.70
N PHE A 154 -16.13 12.11 -2.81
CA PHE A 154 -16.88 13.05 -1.98
C PHE A 154 -17.58 14.13 -2.81
N GLN A 155 -16.93 14.61 -3.89
CA GLN A 155 -17.51 15.61 -4.79
C GLN A 155 -18.44 15.02 -5.86
N TYR A 156 -18.45 13.70 -6.03
CA TYR A 156 -19.22 13.02 -7.06
C TYR A 156 -20.71 13.32 -6.96
N GLY A 157 -21.26 13.39 -5.74
CA GLY A 157 -22.68 13.73 -5.52
C GLY A 157 -23.07 15.13 -6.03
N LYS A 158 -22.10 16.03 -6.25
CA LYS A 158 -22.34 17.39 -6.80
C LYS A 158 -22.03 17.47 -8.29
N ASN A 159 -20.96 16.83 -8.74
CA ASN A 159 -20.42 17.01 -10.10
C ASN A 159 -20.82 15.87 -11.07
N GLY A 160 -21.28 14.72 -10.58
CA GLY A 160 -21.74 13.58 -11.39
C GLY A 160 -20.69 12.88 -12.25
N THR A 161 -19.42 13.30 -12.23
CA THR A 161 -18.36 12.74 -13.07
C THR A 161 -17.09 12.43 -12.28
N LEU A 162 -16.55 11.22 -12.46
CA LEU A 162 -15.23 10.82 -11.98
C LEU A 162 -14.18 10.96 -13.09
N SER A 163 -12.95 11.30 -12.71
CA SER A 163 -11.81 11.37 -13.63
C SER A 163 -11.42 9.99 -14.15
N LEU A 164 -10.61 9.99 -15.21
CA LEU A 164 -10.07 8.75 -15.78
C LEU A 164 -9.21 8.00 -14.74
N HIS A 165 -8.44 8.75 -13.96
CA HIS A 165 -7.57 8.22 -12.91
C HIS A 165 -8.39 7.52 -11.82
N ALA A 166 -9.41 8.19 -11.27
CA ALA A 166 -10.27 7.62 -10.23
C ALA A 166 -11.00 6.36 -10.71
N LYS A 167 -11.57 6.39 -11.93
CA LYS A 167 -12.24 5.21 -12.52
C LYS A 167 -11.28 4.03 -12.67
N LEU A 168 -10.07 4.27 -13.15
CA LEU A 168 -9.07 3.21 -13.33
C LEU A 168 -8.63 2.64 -11.97
N ALA A 169 -8.28 3.50 -11.01
CA ALA A 169 -7.83 3.10 -9.68
C ALA A 169 -8.88 2.26 -8.94
N LEU A 170 -10.15 2.68 -8.95
CA LEU A 170 -11.26 1.94 -8.33
C LEU A 170 -11.51 0.60 -9.02
N LYS A 171 -11.55 0.58 -10.35
CA LYS A 171 -11.83 -0.65 -11.10
C LYS A 171 -10.73 -1.70 -10.93
N ILE A 172 -9.46 -1.30 -11.03
CA ILE A 172 -8.33 -2.22 -10.84
C ILE A 172 -8.26 -2.71 -9.38
N SER A 173 -8.45 -1.81 -8.41
CA SER A 173 -8.49 -2.18 -7.00
C SER A 173 -9.57 -3.23 -6.71
N LEU A 174 -10.80 -3.01 -7.22
CA LEU A 174 -11.90 -3.95 -7.04
C LEU A 174 -11.60 -5.31 -7.67
N ILE A 175 -11.08 -5.33 -8.90
CA ILE A 175 -10.72 -6.57 -9.59
C ILE A 175 -9.66 -7.36 -8.80
N LEU A 176 -8.61 -6.70 -8.32
CA LEU A 176 -7.55 -7.35 -7.55
C LEU A 176 -8.06 -7.92 -6.22
N ILE A 177 -8.92 -7.19 -5.50
CA ILE A 177 -9.55 -7.68 -4.26
C ILE A 177 -10.41 -8.91 -4.55
N LEU A 178 -11.24 -8.86 -5.60
CA LEU A 178 -12.14 -9.97 -5.92
C LEU A 178 -11.36 -11.22 -6.35
N ILE A 179 -10.35 -11.07 -7.21
CA ILE A 179 -9.49 -12.18 -7.63
C ILE A 179 -8.74 -12.77 -6.43
N GLY A 180 -8.14 -11.92 -5.60
CA GLY A 180 -7.43 -12.37 -4.39
C GLY A 180 -8.38 -13.11 -3.43
N PHE A 181 -9.56 -12.55 -3.17
CA PHE A 181 -10.58 -13.17 -2.33
C PHE A 181 -10.95 -14.56 -2.85
N ILE A 182 -11.30 -14.67 -4.14
CA ILE A 182 -11.75 -15.94 -4.75
C ILE A 182 -10.66 -17.00 -4.62
N ILE A 183 -9.43 -16.68 -5.01
CA ILE A 183 -8.34 -17.67 -5.02
C ILE A 183 -7.97 -18.07 -3.58
N ILE A 184 -7.84 -17.12 -2.65
CA ILE A 184 -7.53 -17.41 -1.24
C ILE A 184 -8.64 -18.29 -0.65
N PHE A 185 -9.91 -17.95 -0.90
CA PHE A 185 -11.05 -18.72 -0.41
C PHE A 185 -10.99 -20.17 -0.88
N PHE A 186 -10.78 -20.42 -2.17
CA PHE A 186 -10.77 -21.80 -2.69
C PHE A 186 -9.57 -22.62 -2.22
N ILE A 187 -8.38 -22.03 -2.18
CA ILE A 187 -7.16 -22.76 -1.80
C ILE A 187 -7.16 -23.06 -0.29
N GLU A 188 -7.39 -22.03 0.53
CA GLU A 188 -7.27 -22.16 1.98
C GLU A 188 -8.51 -22.77 2.66
N SER A 189 -9.67 -22.84 1.99
CA SER A 189 -10.83 -23.56 2.53
C SER A 189 -10.55 -25.02 2.86
N ASN A 190 -9.54 -25.62 2.21
CA ASN A 190 -9.09 -26.99 2.46
C ASN A 190 -7.95 -27.09 3.49
N ASN A 191 -7.36 -25.97 3.90
CA ASN A 191 -6.20 -25.95 4.80
C ASN A 191 -6.65 -26.01 6.27
N PRO A 192 -6.35 -27.11 7.01
CA PRO A 192 -6.71 -27.26 8.42
C PRO A 192 -6.08 -26.19 9.32
N SER A 193 -4.89 -25.69 8.96
CA SER A 193 -4.14 -24.74 9.79
C SER A 193 -4.68 -23.31 9.73
N THR A 194 -5.64 -23.00 8.85
CA THR A 194 -6.10 -21.64 8.58
C THR A 194 -7.62 -21.54 8.53
N LEU A 195 -8.24 -21.78 7.37
CA LEU A 195 -9.64 -21.46 7.10
C LEU A 195 -10.57 -22.67 7.24
N ARG A 196 -10.08 -23.91 7.11
CA ARG A 196 -10.94 -25.11 7.06
C ARG A 196 -11.89 -25.24 8.25
N ASP A 197 -11.38 -25.03 9.46
CA ASP A 197 -12.11 -25.22 10.72
C ASP A 197 -13.01 -24.03 11.11
N LEU A 198 -13.01 -22.96 10.30
CA LEU A 198 -13.88 -21.81 10.50
C LEU A 198 -15.28 -22.04 9.93
N SER A 199 -16.26 -21.34 10.50
CA SER A 199 -17.62 -21.31 9.95
C SER A 199 -17.63 -20.66 8.56
N PHE A 200 -18.67 -20.94 7.76
CA PHE A 200 -18.77 -20.42 6.39
C PHE A 200 -18.68 -18.87 6.31
N PRO A 201 -19.36 -18.09 7.17
CA PRO A 201 -19.20 -16.63 7.19
C PRO A 201 -17.78 -16.18 7.53
N GLU A 202 -17.14 -16.83 8.50
CA GLU A 202 -15.77 -16.52 8.92
C GLU A 202 -14.75 -16.83 7.81
N LYS A 203 -15.00 -17.88 7.01
CA LYS A 203 -14.21 -18.15 5.80
C LYS A 203 -14.27 -16.98 4.83
N ILE A 204 -15.45 -16.44 4.59
CA ILE A 204 -15.64 -15.28 3.70
C ILE A 204 -14.88 -14.07 4.24
N TYR A 205 -15.08 -13.72 5.51
CA TYR A 205 -14.44 -12.53 6.10
C TYR A 205 -12.93 -12.68 6.17
N GLY A 206 -12.42 -13.86 6.55
CA GLY A 206 -10.99 -14.17 6.57
C GLY A 206 -10.34 -14.06 5.19
N SER A 207 -10.96 -14.61 4.15
CA SER A 207 -10.43 -14.51 2.78
C SER A 207 -10.48 -13.09 2.22
N ILE A 208 -11.56 -12.33 2.46
CA ILE A 208 -11.65 -10.91 2.05
C ILE A 208 -10.58 -10.09 2.76
N PHE A 209 -10.46 -10.27 4.08
CA PHE A 209 -9.47 -9.58 4.89
C PHE A 209 -8.07 -9.85 4.37
N GLN A 210 -7.74 -11.11 4.06
CA GLN A 210 -6.41 -11.48 3.57
C GLN A 210 -6.12 -10.89 2.17
N SER A 211 -7.13 -10.82 1.30
CA SER A 211 -6.98 -10.18 0.00
C SER A 211 -6.78 -8.66 0.11
N VAL A 212 -7.49 -8.02 1.04
CA VAL A 212 -7.40 -6.57 1.27
C VAL A 212 -6.07 -6.22 1.94
N THR A 213 -5.65 -6.99 2.95
CA THR A 213 -4.42 -6.72 3.71
C THR A 213 -3.14 -6.90 2.89
N ALA A 214 -3.16 -7.82 1.90
CA ALA A 214 -2.06 -7.98 0.95
C ALA A 214 -1.74 -6.68 0.20
N ARG A 215 -2.71 -5.76 0.04
CA ARG A 215 -2.49 -4.46 -0.58
C ARG A 215 -2.05 -3.41 0.42
N THR A 216 -0.93 -3.70 1.07
CA THR A 216 -0.16 -2.80 1.94
C THR A 216 -0.67 -2.57 3.37
N ALA A 217 -1.48 -3.44 3.97
CA ALA A 217 -2.03 -3.16 5.30
C ALA A 217 -1.33 -3.83 6.47
N GLY A 218 -0.77 -5.02 6.27
CA GLY A 218 0.09 -5.70 7.25
C GLY A 218 -0.61 -6.36 8.44
N PHE A 219 -1.93 -6.24 8.55
CA PHE A 219 -2.69 -6.97 9.56
C PHE A 219 -2.94 -8.41 9.14
N ASN A 220 -2.96 -9.32 10.11
CA ASN A 220 -3.23 -10.73 9.90
C ASN A 220 -4.36 -11.20 10.82
N THR A 221 -5.36 -11.84 10.21
CA THR A 221 -6.45 -12.56 10.88
C THR A 221 -6.20 -14.08 10.87
N LEU A 222 -5.31 -14.53 10.00
CA LEU A 222 -4.87 -15.90 9.83
C LEU A 222 -3.35 -15.99 10.01
N HIS A 223 -2.87 -17.15 10.40
CA HIS A 223 -1.44 -17.37 10.54
C HIS A 223 -0.80 -17.53 9.14
N ILE A 224 -0.08 -16.50 8.69
CA ILE A 224 0.48 -16.43 7.33
C ILE A 224 1.54 -17.52 7.10
N GLY A 225 2.38 -17.81 8.09
CA GLY A 225 3.43 -18.82 7.98
C GLY A 225 2.93 -20.26 7.79
N SER A 226 1.63 -20.53 7.97
CA SER A 226 1.00 -21.83 7.79
C SER A 226 0.05 -21.90 6.58
N MET A 227 0.05 -20.85 5.73
CA MET A 227 -0.68 -20.88 4.47
C MET A 227 0.02 -21.77 3.45
N GLN A 228 -0.74 -22.26 2.47
CA GLN A 228 -0.16 -23.05 1.38
C GLN A 228 0.76 -22.20 0.51
N ASN A 229 1.78 -22.83 -0.08
CA ASN A 229 2.73 -22.14 -0.98
C ASN A 229 2.03 -21.43 -2.15
N ALA A 230 0.95 -22.01 -2.69
CA ALA A 230 0.17 -21.38 -3.75
C ALA A 230 -0.50 -20.07 -3.27
N THR A 231 -1.04 -20.05 -2.05
CA THR A 231 -1.62 -18.85 -1.43
C THR A 231 -0.54 -17.81 -1.13
N LEU A 232 0.60 -18.23 -0.59
CA LEU A 232 1.75 -17.33 -0.34
C LEU A 232 2.23 -16.67 -1.63
N PHE A 233 2.36 -17.44 -2.70
CA PHE A 233 2.76 -16.92 -4.01
C PHE A 233 1.75 -15.93 -4.60
N LEU A 234 0.45 -16.22 -4.47
CA LEU A 234 -0.59 -15.26 -4.84
C LEU A 234 -0.48 -13.96 -4.03
N ILE A 235 -0.31 -14.07 -2.70
CA ILE A 235 -0.17 -12.89 -1.83
C ILE A 235 1.07 -12.10 -2.24
N ILE A 236 2.18 -12.74 -2.60
CA ILE A 236 3.37 -12.07 -3.15
C ILE A 236 3.01 -11.22 -4.38
N ILE A 237 2.27 -11.76 -5.34
CA ILE A 237 1.83 -11.00 -6.53
C ILE A 237 0.96 -9.81 -6.12
N LEU A 238 0.00 -10.01 -5.21
CA LEU A 238 -0.88 -8.96 -4.70
C LEU A 238 -0.13 -7.89 -3.90
N MET A 239 0.93 -8.25 -3.18
CA MET A 239 1.77 -7.34 -2.39
C MET A 239 2.67 -6.50 -3.30
N PHE A 240 3.17 -7.09 -4.38
CA PHE A 240 3.95 -6.37 -5.38
C PHE A 240 3.10 -5.27 -6.07
N ILE A 241 1.83 -5.59 -6.34
CA ILE A 241 0.82 -4.62 -6.82
C ILE A 241 0.20 -3.91 -5.62
N GLY A 242 0.90 -2.91 -5.10
CA GLY A 242 0.51 -2.18 -3.91
C GLY A 242 -0.69 -1.25 -4.08
N ALA A 243 -0.69 -0.17 -3.29
CA ALA A 243 -1.81 0.77 -3.22
C ALA A 243 -1.87 1.72 -4.44
N SER A 244 -2.96 2.49 -4.56
CA SER A 244 -3.12 3.45 -5.66
C SER A 244 -2.18 4.66 -5.51
N PRO A 245 -1.95 5.49 -6.55
CA PRO A 245 -1.13 6.69 -6.41
C PRO A 245 -1.70 7.68 -5.39
N SER A 246 -0.82 8.48 -4.78
CA SER A 246 -1.20 9.46 -3.75
C SER A 246 -1.98 8.80 -2.59
N SER A 247 -1.54 7.63 -2.14
CA SER A 247 -2.14 6.87 -1.03
C SER A 247 -1.15 6.62 0.09
N THR A 248 -1.63 6.01 1.17
CA THR A 248 -0.82 5.67 2.34
C THR A 248 0.07 4.44 2.13
N GLY A 249 -0.09 3.67 1.03
CA GLY A 249 0.64 2.42 0.77
C GLY A 249 1.77 2.51 -0.27
N GLY A 250 2.72 1.58 -0.21
CA GLY A 250 3.88 1.45 -1.11
C GLY A 250 3.65 0.56 -2.33
N GLY A 251 4.74 0.03 -2.88
CA GLY A 251 4.75 -0.91 -4.01
C GLY A 251 4.44 -0.29 -5.38
N ILE A 252 4.29 -1.16 -6.39
CA ILE A 252 3.86 -0.72 -7.72
C ILE A 252 2.41 -0.30 -7.65
N LYS A 253 2.13 0.92 -8.11
CA LYS A 253 0.78 1.48 -8.01
C LYS A 253 -0.22 0.71 -8.87
N THR A 254 -1.44 0.57 -8.38
CA THR A 254 -2.55 -0.10 -9.10
C THR A 254 -2.75 0.43 -10.52
N THR A 255 -2.66 1.75 -10.71
CA THR A 255 -2.79 2.38 -12.03
C THR A 255 -1.62 2.07 -12.95
N THR A 256 -0.40 1.94 -12.42
CA THR A 256 0.79 1.56 -13.20
C THR A 256 0.61 0.15 -13.77
N PHE A 257 0.18 -0.78 -12.92
CA PHE A 257 -0.15 -2.15 -13.34
C PHE A 257 -1.33 -2.19 -14.32
N GLY A 258 -2.40 -1.43 -14.05
CA GLY A 258 -3.56 -1.33 -14.94
C GLY A 258 -3.20 -0.79 -16.33
N LEU A 259 -2.33 0.23 -16.40
CA LEU A 259 -1.83 0.77 -17.66
C LEU A 259 -0.98 -0.24 -18.44
N LEU A 260 -0.14 -1.03 -17.77
CA LEU A 260 0.62 -2.09 -18.41
C LEU A 260 -0.31 -3.12 -19.06
N ILE A 261 -1.32 -3.61 -18.33
CA ILE A 261 -2.29 -4.57 -18.87
C ILE A 261 -3.00 -3.97 -20.08
N LEU A 262 -3.46 -2.72 -19.98
CA LEU A 262 -4.15 -2.04 -21.07
C LEU A 262 -3.26 -1.86 -22.30
N TYR A 263 -1.98 -1.58 -22.10
CA TYR A 263 -0.99 -1.49 -23.17
C TYR A 263 -0.83 -2.83 -23.89
N VAL A 264 -0.60 -3.92 -23.13
CA VAL A 264 -0.49 -5.28 -23.70
C VAL A 264 -1.76 -5.66 -24.47
N LEU A 265 -2.94 -5.46 -23.88
CA LEU A 265 -4.22 -5.78 -24.53
C LEU A 265 -4.50 -4.93 -25.76
N SER A 266 -4.03 -3.67 -25.81
CA SER A 266 -4.19 -2.81 -26.98
C SER A 266 -3.23 -3.22 -28.10
N SER A 267 -1.99 -3.56 -27.74
CA SER A 267 -0.97 -4.09 -28.66
C SER A 267 -1.42 -5.39 -29.32
N LEU A 268 -1.94 -6.35 -28.52
CA LEU A 268 -2.51 -7.61 -29.04
C LEU A 268 -3.72 -7.41 -29.97
N LYS A 269 -4.41 -6.27 -29.86
CA LYS A 269 -5.53 -5.90 -30.74
C LYS A 269 -5.09 -5.07 -31.95
N GLY A 270 -3.79 -4.83 -32.12
CA GLY A 270 -3.26 -3.99 -33.20
C GLY A 270 -3.62 -2.51 -33.08
N LYS A 271 -3.94 -2.02 -31.87
CA LYS A 271 -4.27 -0.61 -31.65
C LYS A 271 -3.02 0.16 -31.23
N GLU A 272 -2.67 1.20 -31.98
CA GLU A 272 -1.56 2.08 -31.64
C GLU A 272 -1.82 2.89 -30.36
N GLU A 273 -3.08 3.21 -30.08
CA GLU A 273 -3.48 4.06 -28.96
C GLU A 273 -4.27 3.31 -27.90
N ILE A 274 -3.90 3.50 -26.63
CA ILE A 274 -4.69 3.00 -25.51
C ILE A 274 -5.90 3.91 -25.31
N GLN A 275 -7.08 3.32 -25.45
CA GLN A 275 -8.36 4.00 -25.26
C GLN A 275 -9.15 3.32 -24.15
N ILE A 276 -9.49 4.06 -23.11
CA ILE A 276 -10.31 3.58 -21.99
C ILE A 276 -11.35 4.61 -21.60
N PHE A 277 -12.56 4.16 -21.22
CA PHE A 277 -13.67 5.03 -20.83
C PHE A 277 -13.93 6.18 -21.82
N LYS A 278 -13.80 5.90 -23.13
CA LYS A 278 -13.91 6.87 -24.23
C LYS A 278 -12.90 8.03 -24.14
N ARG A 279 -11.71 7.79 -23.60
CA ARG A 279 -10.59 8.74 -23.53
C ARG A 279 -9.29 8.07 -23.97
N ARG A 280 -8.45 8.84 -24.65
CA ARG A 280 -7.09 8.43 -25.07
C ARG A 280 -6.09 8.71 -23.95
N ILE A 281 -5.17 7.78 -23.73
CA ILE A 281 -4.04 7.96 -22.80
C ILE A 281 -2.84 8.50 -23.58
N SER A 282 -2.07 9.43 -22.99
CA SER A 282 -0.83 9.90 -23.61
C SER A 282 0.21 8.78 -23.67
N GLN A 283 0.89 8.67 -24.83
CA GLN A 283 1.96 7.69 -25.05
C GLN A 283 3.18 7.94 -24.15
N ASP A 284 3.41 9.19 -23.73
CA ASP A 284 4.55 9.59 -22.88
C ASP A 284 4.55 8.90 -21.50
N ILE A 285 3.40 8.36 -21.09
CA ILE A 285 3.23 7.68 -19.81
C ILE A 285 3.76 6.24 -19.89
N ILE A 286 3.74 5.59 -21.06
CA ILE A 286 4.08 4.17 -21.21
C ILE A 286 5.55 3.87 -20.92
N PRO A 287 6.53 4.62 -21.45
CA PRO A 287 7.94 4.41 -21.08
C PRO A 287 8.20 4.57 -19.58
N LYS A 288 7.48 5.49 -18.92
CA LYS A 288 7.58 5.66 -17.46
C LYS A 288 7.04 4.44 -16.73
N VAL A 289 5.86 3.93 -17.12
CA VAL A 289 5.26 2.72 -16.55
C VAL A 289 6.19 1.52 -16.68
N LEU A 290 6.74 1.27 -17.88
CA LEU A 290 7.69 0.19 -18.12
C LEU A 290 8.94 0.34 -17.25
N THR A 291 9.49 1.55 -17.18
CA THR A 291 10.66 1.85 -16.34
C THR A 291 10.41 1.55 -14.86
N VAL A 292 9.25 1.97 -14.29
CA VAL A 292 8.89 1.66 -12.90
C VAL A 292 8.88 0.16 -12.68
N ILE A 293 8.22 -0.59 -13.57
CA ILE A 293 8.02 -2.04 -13.41
C ILE A 293 9.34 -2.78 -13.51
N THR A 294 10.17 -2.48 -14.50
CA THR A 294 11.48 -3.11 -14.69
C THR A 294 12.40 -2.84 -13.51
N LEU A 295 12.48 -1.58 -13.03
CA LEU A 295 13.30 -1.25 -11.87
C LEU A 295 12.80 -1.93 -10.59
N SER A 296 11.49 -1.97 -10.37
CA SER A 296 10.88 -2.64 -9.21
C SER A 296 11.18 -4.13 -9.20
N LEU A 297 11.01 -4.80 -10.35
CA LEU A 297 11.25 -6.23 -10.49
C LEU A 297 12.74 -6.55 -10.30
N GLY A 298 13.62 -5.77 -10.93
CA GLY A 298 15.07 -5.92 -10.77
C GLY A 298 15.51 -5.76 -9.31
N LEU A 299 14.96 -4.76 -8.60
CA LEU A 299 15.26 -4.56 -7.17
C LEU A 299 14.80 -5.74 -6.32
N VAL A 300 13.56 -6.21 -6.51
CA VAL A 300 13.04 -7.37 -5.76
C VAL A 300 13.88 -8.62 -6.02
N ILE A 301 14.27 -8.87 -7.27
CA ILE A 301 15.13 -10.02 -7.62
C ILE A 301 16.49 -9.92 -6.92
N ILE A 302 17.16 -8.77 -7.02
CA ILE A 302 18.47 -8.55 -6.39
C ILE A 302 18.38 -8.72 -4.86
N MET A 303 17.38 -8.10 -4.21
CA MET A 303 17.22 -8.20 -2.76
C MET A 303 16.86 -9.61 -2.31
N THR A 304 16.09 -10.37 -3.12
CA THR A 304 15.78 -11.78 -2.84
C THR A 304 17.03 -12.65 -2.93
N ILE A 305 17.87 -12.45 -3.94
CA ILE A 305 19.16 -13.17 -4.08
C ILE A 305 20.06 -12.88 -2.87
N LEU A 306 20.21 -11.60 -2.51
CA LEU A 306 21.04 -11.19 -1.37
C LEU A 306 20.51 -11.78 -0.05
N LEU A 307 19.21 -11.67 0.21
CA LEU A 307 18.63 -12.18 1.44
C LEU A 307 18.69 -13.71 1.50
N SER A 308 18.44 -14.41 0.39
CA SER A 308 18.53 -15.88 0.33
C SER A 308 19.97 -16.40 0.46
N TYR A 309 20.97 -15.59 0.13
CA TYR A 309 22.38 -15.94 0.33
C TYR A 309 22.79 -15.78 1.80
N VAL A 310 22.28 -14.75 2.47
CA VAL A 310 22.59 -14.45 3.87
C VAL A 310 21.78 -15.33 4.83
N GLU A 311 20.52 -15.61 4.50
CA GLU A 311 19.57 -16.36 5.32
C GLU A 311 19.31 -17.74 4.69
N GLY A 312 19.54 -18.81 5.44
CA GLY A 312 19.32 -20.20 4.99
C GLY A 312 17.85 -20.68 5.06
N GLU A 313 16.90 -19.79 4.76
CA GLU A 313 15.45 -20.03 4.85
C GLU A 313 14.84 -20.49 3.52
N ASP A 314 13.62 -21.02 3.56
CA ASP A 314 12.89 -21.41 2.34
C ASP A 314 12.72 -20.23 1.38
N PHE A 315 13.02 -20.45 0.10
CA PHE A 315 12.97 -19.40 -0.94
C PHE A 315 11.63 -18.64 -0.96
N ILE A 316 10.50 -19.34 -0.78
CA ILE A 316 9.18 -18.70 -0.79
C ILE A 316 8.98 -17.74 0.40
N LYS A 317 9.53 -18.06 1.58
CA LYS A 317 9.49 -17.20 2.76
C LYS A 317 10.37 -15.97 2.56
N VAL A 318 11.59 -16.17 2.02
CA VAL A 318 12.51 -15.08 1.69
C VAL A 318 11.88 -14.12 0.67
N LEU A 319 11.34 -14.66 -0.42
CA LEU A 319 10.64 -13.86 -1.44
C LEU A 319 9.43 -13.13 -0.84
N PHE A 320 8.68 -13.77 0.07
CA PHE A 320 7.57 -13.16 0.76
C PHE A 320 7.99 -11.94 1.60
N GLU A 321 9.05 -12.07 2.40
CA GLU A 321 9.60 -10.95 3.18
C GLU A 321 10.08 -9.82 2.27
N VAL A 322 10.88 -10.13 1.23
CA VAL A 322 11.41 -9.08 0.34
C VAL A 322 10.30 -8.32 -0.37
N VAL A 323 9.28 -9.02 -0.89
CA VAL A 323 8.15 -8.36 -1.56
C VAL A 323 7.27 -7.60 -0.56
N SER A 324 7.06 -8.12 0.64
CA SER A 324 6.37 -7.40 1.72
C SER A 324 7.13 -6.14 2.13
N ALA A 325 8.47 -6.20 2.18
CA ALA A 325 9.32 -5.04 2.46
C ALA A 325 9.20 -3.99 1.36
N PHE A 326 9.38 -4.40 0.11
CA PHE A 326 9.26 -3.53 -1.05
C PHE A 326 7.87 -2.89 -1.17
N GLY A 327 6.82 -3.67 -0.96
CA GLY A 327 5.45 -3.16 -0.97
C GLY A 327 5.11 -2.31 0.26
N THR A 328 5.98 -2.27 1.28
CA THR A 328 5.69 -1.76 2.62
C THR A 328 4.42 -2.37 3.21
N VAL A 329 4.20 -3.65 2.96
CA VAL A 329 2.98 -4.36 3.33
C VAL A 329 2.97 -4.71 4.79
N GLY A 330 4.08 -5.25 5.29
CA GLY A 330 4.22 -5.56 6.71
C GLY A 330 3.69 -6.92 7.14
N LEU A 331 3.12 -7.71 6.22
CA LEU A 331 2.90 -9.14 6.46
C LEU A 331 4.24 -9.88 6.53
N SER A 332 4.30 -10.95 7.30
CA SER A 332 5.48 -11.80 7.46
C SER A 332 5.06 -13.27 7.53
N THR A 333 5.92 -14.18 7.05
CA THR A 333 5.76 -15.62 7.30
C THR A 333 6.25 -16.04 8.70
N GLY A 334 6.81 -15.10 9.48
CA GLY A 334 7.32 -15.31 10.83
C GLY A 334 8.85 -15.26 10.96
N ILE A 335 9.58 -15.03 9.86
CA ILE A 335 11.06 -15.02 9.87
C ILE A 335 11.65 -13.64 10.19
N THR A 336 10.87 -12.55 10.19
CA THR A 336 11.37 -11.18 10.41
C THR A 336 12.13 -11.03 11.73
N SER A 337 11.68 -11.69 12.81
CA SER A 337 12.32 -11.62 14.12
C SER A 337 13.65 -12.38 14.18
N SER A 338 13.80 -13.45 13.41
CA SER A 338 15.00 -14.31 13.38
C SER A 338 16.07 -13.84 12.39
N LEU A 339 15.80 -12.83 11.56
CA LEU A 339 16.77 -12.30 10.60
C LEU A 339 18.09 -11.88 11.26
N SER A 340 19.18 -12.19 10.59
CA SER A 340 20.52 -11.71 10.94
C SER A 340 20.61 -10.18 10.83
N ILE A 341 21.68 -9.58 11.37
CA ILE A 341 21.92 -8.14 11.24
C ILE A 341 22.01 -7.74 9.77
N ALA A 342 22.69 -8.55 8.94
CA ALA A 342 22.80 -8.31 7.51
C ALA A 342 21.44 -8.40 6.82
N GLY A 343 20.63 -9.43 7.13
CA GLY A 343 19.27 -9.57 6.62
C GLY A 343 18.36 -8.39 6.98
N LYS A 344 18.46 -7.90 8.23
CA LYS A 344 17.73 -6.70 8.69
C LYS A 344 18.09 -5.46 7.89
N ILE A 345 19.37 -5.24 7.59
CA ILE A 345 19.82 -4.10 6.77
C ILE A 345 19.24 -4.19 5.35
N ILE A 346 19.26 -5.38 4.73
CA ILE A 346 18.69 -5.62 3.40
C ILE A 346 17.19 -5.26 3.39
N ILE A 347 16.44 -5.73 4.38
CA ILE A 347 15.01 -5.43 4.51
C ILE A 347 14.75 -3.94 4.73
N ILE A 348 15.54 -3.25 5.57
CA ILE A 348 15.41 -1.80 5.80
C ILE A 348 15.61 -1.03 4.49
N ILE A 349 16.64 -1.35 3.70
CA ILE A 349 16.89 -0.72 2.41
C ILE A 349 15.73 -1.01 1.45
N THR A 350 15.24 -2.25 1.42
CA THR A 350 14.11 -2.65 0.58
C THR A 350 12.82 -1.88 0.95
N MET A 351 12.52 -1.70 2.24
CA MET A 351 11.38 -0.89 2.70
C MET A 351 11.51 0.57 2.32
N PHE A 352 12.69 1.16 2.53
CA PHE A 352 12.95 2.56 2.20
C PHE A 352 12.80 2.83 0.70
N THR A 353 13.39 1.97 -0.13
CA THR A 353 13.31 2.08 -1.59
C THR A 353 11.90 1.85 -2.11
N GLY A 354 11.20 0.86 -1.55
CA GLY A 354 9.79 0.60 -1.84
C GLY A 354 8.87 1.76 -1.52
N ARG A 355 9.12 2.48 -0.41
CA ARG A 355 8.33 3.64 0.00
C ARG A 355 8.54 4.87 -0.88
N ILE A 356 9.79 5.20 -1.18
CA ILE A 356 10.13 6.36 -2.04
C ILE A 356 9.68 6.12 -3.48
N GLY A 357 9.66 4.86 -3.89
CA GLY A 357 9.33 4.44 -5.24
C GLY A 357 10.60 4.36 -6.10
N PRO A 358 10.78 3.27 -6.88
CA PRO A 358 12.02 3.03 -7.61
C PRO A 358 12.33 4.10 -8.67
N LEU A 359 11.30 4.74 -9.24
CA LEU A 359 11.50 5.80 -10.23
C LEU A 359 11.91 7.13 -9.59
N GLY A 360 11.42 7.43 -8.37
CA GLY A 360 11.91 8.58 -7.60
C GLY A 360 13.38 8.43 -7.22
N LEU A 361 13.80 7.22 -6.83
CA LEU A 361 15.20 6.90 -6.59
C LEU A 361 16.04 6.99 -7.87
N ALA A 362 15.60 6.37 -8.97
CA ALA A 362 16.33 6.43 -10.22
C ALA A 362 16.49 7.87 -10.73
N LEU A 363 15.42 8.69 -10.69
CA LEU A 363 15.49 10.10 -11.07
C LEU A 363 16.38 10.93 -10.15
N SER A 364 16.46 10.60 -8.85
CA SER A 364 17.35 11.30 -7.91
C SER A 364 18.84 11.03 -8.20
N LEU A 365 19.14 9.90 -8.82
CA LEU A 365 20.49 9.48 -9.20
C LEU A 365 20.86 9.91 -10.63
N ILE A 366 19.88 10.17 -11.49
CA ILE A 366 20.08 10.59 -12.88
C ILE A 366 20.28 12.11 -12.95
N GLN A 367 21.44 12.55 -13.44
CA GLN A 367 21.67 13.96 -13.81
C GLN A 367 20.70 14.38 -14.93
N LYS A 368 20.19 15.62 -14.85
CA LYS A 368 19.22 16.20 -15.80
C LYS A 368 19.57 15.83 -17.25
N ARG A 369 18.62 15.19 -17.95
CA ARG A 369 18.72 14.95 -19.39
C ARG A 369 18.64 16.30 -20.10
N GLU A 370 19.74 16.74 -20.69
CA GLU A 370 19.68 17.80 -21.69
C GLU A 370 18.95 17.28 -22.93
N PRO A 371 18.17 18.11 -23.63
CA PRO A 371 17.56 17.70 -24.88
C PRO A 371 18.66 17.31 -25.88
N GLU A 372 18.68 16.05 -26.32
CA GLU A 372 19.60 15.61 -27.36
C GLU A 372 19.29 16.38 -28.66
N MET A 373 20.24 17.24 -29.05
CA MET A 373 20.14 18.04 -30.28
C MET A 373 20.48 17.22 -31.54
N ILE A 374 21.03 16.02 -31.37
CA ILE A 374 21.48 15.13 -32.45
C ILE A 374 20.70 13.83 -32.34
N LYS A 375 20.14 13.34 -33.45
CA LYS A 375 19.50 12.04 -33.55
C LYS A 375 20.38 11.08 -34.36
N TYR A 376 20.54 9.86 -33.86
CA TYR A 376 21.23 8.78 -34.56
C TYR A 376 20.28 8.07 -35.55
N PRO A 377 20.81 7.41 -36.60
CA PRO A 377 20.00 6.62 -37.52
C PRO A 377 19.26 5.51 -36.80
N GLU A 378 18.00 5.27 -37.20
CA GLU A 378 17.16 4.22 -36.63
C GLU A 378 17.55 2.86 -37.24
N GLU A 379 17.93 1.90 -36.39
CA GLU A 379 18.16 0.51 -36.78
C GLU A 379 17.08 -0.40 -36.22
N LYS A 380 16.67 -1.39 -37.02
CA LYS A 380 15.66 -2.37 -36.61
C LYS A 380 16.35 -3.54 -35.91
N ILE A 381 15.98 -3.76 -34.65
CA ILE A 381 16.38 -4.94 -33.89
C ILE A 381 15.21 -5.91 -33.88
N MET A 382 15.47 -7.18 -34.21
CA MET A 382 14.46 -8.23 -34.12
C MET A 382 14.12 -8.51 -32.66
N VAL A 383 12.84 -8.40 -32.33
CA VAL A 383 12.26 -8.79 -31.04
C VAL A 383 11.16 -9.82 -31.36
N GLY A 384 11.10 -10.89 -30.57
CA GLY A 384 10.22 -12.05 -30.82
C GLY A 384 8.73 -11.81 -30.61
#